data_AF-A0A166GQI3-F1
#
_entry.id   AF-A0A166GQI3-F1
#
_cell.length_a   1.000
_cell.length_b   1.000
_cell.length_c   1.000
_cell.angle_alpha   90.00
_cell.angle_beta   90.00
_cell.angle_gamma   90.00
#
_symmetry.space_group_name_H-M   'P 1'
#
loop_
_entity.id
_entity.type
_entity.pdbx_description
1 polymer ?
#
loop_
_entity_poly.entity_id
_entity_poly.type
_entity_poly.pdbx_seq_one_letter_code
_entity_poly.pdbx_strand_id
1 'polypeptide(L)' 'MSGLRYFRKHWFAVEAIPIYFVVGGACAGAGWYMYRLAMGPSVIWTKSNPQPWQNVKPGETTKMVTIQHDAKSWTRSGL' A
#
# COMPACT_ATOMS: atom_id res chain seq x y z
N MET A 1 -32.34 28.86 4.98
CA MET A 1 -31.93 27.44 5.09
C MET A 1 -30.46 27.40 5.47
N SER A 2 -30.05 26.69 6.54
CA SER A 2 -28.63 26.69 6.95
C SER A 2 -27.78 25.91 5.94
N GLY A 3 -26.71 26.52 5.42
CA GLY A 3 -25.86 25.95 4.36
C GLY A 3 -25.28 24.56 4.69
N LEU A 4 -25.09 24.27 5.97
CA LEU A 4 -24.63 22.97 6.47
C LEU A 4 -25.61 21.82 6.16
N ARG A 5 -26.93 22.08 6.21
CA ARG A 5 -27.96 21.06 5.88
C ARG A 5 -28.01 20.77 4.38
N TYR A 6 -27.78 21.79 3.54
CA TYR A 6 -27.72 21.64 2.09
C TYR A 6 -26.49 20.81 1.68
N PHE A 7 -25.31 21.14 2.22
CA PHE A 7 -24.09 20.38 2.00
C PHE A 7 -24.26 18.89 2.35
N ARG A 8 -24.79 18.58 3.54
CA ARG A 8 -24.98 17.19 3.99
C ARG A 8 -25.95 16.39 3.09
N LYS A 9 -26.99 17.02 2.54
CA LYS A 9 -27.98 16.34 1.68
C LYS A 9 -27.37 15.85 0.36
N HIS A 10 -26.42 16.59 -0.21
CA HIS A 10 -25.79 16.24 -1.48
C HIS A 10 -24.57 15.34 -1.30
N TRP A 11 -23.76 15.58 -0.27
CA TRP A 11 -22.54 14.80 -0.01
C TRP A 11 -22.79 13.44 0.63
N PHE A 12 -23.94 13.25 1.30
CA PHE A 12 -24.36 11.97 1.86
C PHE A 12 -25.64 11.43 1.20
N ALA A 13 -25.88 11.76 -0.06
CA ALA A 13 -26.93 11.12 -0.84
C ALA A 13 -26.59 9.62 -1.01
N VAL A 14 -27.58 8.74 -0.83
CA VAL A 14 -27.42 7.28 -0.99
C VAL A 14 -26.80 6.92 -2.35
N GLU A 15 -27.14 7.65 -3.41
CA GLU A 15 -26.61 7.45 -4.75
C GLU A 15 -25.14 7.88 -4.91
N ALA A 16 -24.64 8.80 -4.08
CA ALA A 16 -23.28 9.31 -4.17
C ALA A 16 -22.26 8.46 -3.38
N ILE A 17 -22.72 7.77 -2.33
CA ILE A 17 -21.87 6.93 -1.47
C ILE A 17 -21.14 5.82 -2.27
N PRO A 18 -21.80 5.07 -3.18
CA PRO A 18 -21.12 4.05 -3.98
C PRO A 18 -19.99 4.63 -4.85
N ILE A 19 -20.18 5.83 -5.40
CA ILE A 19 -19.18 6.49 -6.25
C ILE A 19 -17.94 6.82 -5.42
N TYR A 20 -18.11 7.43 -4.25
CA TYR A 20 -17.00 7.75 -3.35
C TYR A 20 -16.30 6.48 -2.84
N PHE A 21 -17.04 5.41 -2.61
CA PHE A 21 -16.47 4.14 -2.18
C PHE A 21 -15.57 3.52 -3.26
N VAL A 22 -16.04 3.45 -4.51
CA VAL A 22 -15.25 2.87 -5.60
C VAL A 22 -14.03 3.74 -5.92
N VAL A 23 -14.21 5.06 -6.03
CA VAL A 23 -13.10 5.99 -6.32
C VAL A 23 -12.11 6.03 -5.17
N GLY A 24 -12.60 6.16 -3.93
CA GLY A 24 -11.78 6.15 -2.74
C GLY A 24 -11.03 4.83 -2.56
N GLY A 25 -11.71 3.71 -2.78
CA GLY A 25 -11.11 2.37 -2.76
C GLY A 25 -10.04 2.20 -3.84
N ALA A 26 -10.28 2.70 -5.06
CA ALA A 26 -9.31 2.65 -6.15
C ALA A 26 -8.05 3.47 -5.83
N CYS A 27 -8.20 4.72 -5.38
CA CYS A 27 -7.07 5.56 -5.00
C CYS A 27 -6.29 4.98 -3.80
N ALA A 28 -6.99 4.49 -2.79
CA ALA A 28 -6.36 3.86 -1.62
C ALA A 28 -5.61 2.57 -2.01
N GLY A 29 -6.23 1.72 -2.82
CA GLY A 29 -5.62 0.48 -3.32
C GLY A 29 -4.40 0.74 -4.19
N ALA A 30 -4.48 1.71 -5.10
CA ALA A 30 -3.35 2.13 -5.93
C ALA A 30 -2.20 2.70 -5.08
N GLY A 31 -2.49 3.60 -4.15
CA GLY A 31 -1.50 4.16 -3.23
C GLY A 31 -0.82 3.09 -2.37
N TRP A 32 -1.60 2.16 -1.81
CA TRP A 32 -1.08 1.03 -1.04
C TRP A 32 -0.18 0.13 -1.89
N TYR A 33 -0.61 -0.20 -3.12
CA TYR A 33 0.17 -1.08 -4.00
C TYR A 33 1.46 -0.42 -4.47
N MET A 34 1.44 0.87 -4.80
CA MET A 34 2.64 1.64 -5.11
C MET A 34 3.62 1.68 -3.94
N TYR A 35 3.13 1.95 -2.73
CA TYR A 35 3.95 1.95 -1.52
C TYR A 35 4.61 0.58 -1.30
N ARG A 36 3.85 -0.51 -1.44
CA ARG A 36 4.39 -1.87 -1.34
C ARG A 36 5.50 -2.11 -2.37
N LEU A 37 5.29 -1.73 -3.63
CA LEU A 37 6.28 -1.90 -4.69
C LEU A 37 7.54 -1.07 -4.43
N ALA A 38 7.36 0.18 -4.00
CA ALA A 38 8.46 1.06 -3.58
C ALA A 38 9.31 0.40 -2.48
N MET A 39 8.72 -0.36 -1.57
CA MET A 39 9.44 -1.02 -0.49
C MET A 39 10.18 -2.30 -0.87
N GLY A 40 10.13 -2.75 -2.13
CA GLY A 40 10.80 -3.97 -2.59
C GLY A 40 12.33 -3.94 -2.42
N PRO A 41 12.99 -5.12 -2.33
CA PRO A 41 14.43 -5.26 -2.14
C PRO A 41 15.27 -4.90 -3.38
N SER A 42 14.64 -4.65 -4.52
CA SER A 42 15.29 -4.17 -5.74
C SER A 42 15.34 -2.64 -5.83
N VAL A 43 14.53 -1.94 -5.04
CA VAL A 43 14.43 -0.48 -5.08
C VAL A 43 15.47 0.13 -4.15
N ILE A 44 16.16 1.20 -4.57
CA ILE A 44 17.21 1.86 -3.79
C ILE A 44 16.65 3.20 -3.26
N TRP A 45 16.43 3.30 -1.95
CA TRP A 45 16.03 4.55 -1.27
C TRP A 45 17.17 5.23 -0.49
N THR A 46 18.23 4.49 -0.21
CA THR A 46 19.39 4.99 0.54
C THR A 46 20.65 4.87 -0.29
N LYS A 47 21.56 5.84 -0.15
CA LYS A 47 22.89 5.80 -0.78
C LYS A 47 23.83 4.81 -0.10
N SER A 48 23.59 4.45 1.17
CA SER A 48 24.48 3.59 1.95
C SER A 48 24.52 2.14 1.49
N ASN A 49 23.42 1.65 0.91
CA ASN A 49 23.35 0.31 0.32
C ASN A 49 22.87 0.39 -1.13
N PRO A 50 23.81 0.54 -2.10
CA PRO A 50 23.48 0.56 -3.52
C PRO A 50 23.01 -0.79 -4.07
N GLN A 51 23.15 -1.89 -3.30
CA GLN A 51 22.74 -3.24 -3.70
C GLN A 51 21.80 -3.86 -2.65
N PRO A 52 20.55 -3.38 -2.56
CA PRO A 52 19.61 -3.76 -1.50
C PRO A 52 19.29 -5.25 -1.44
N TRP A 53 19.43 -5.99 -2.55
CA TRP A 53 19.26 -7.45 -2.59
C TRP A 53 20.30 -8.23 -1.78
N GLN A 54 21.47 -7.65 -1.46
CA GLN A 54 22.47 -8.30 -0.61
C GLN A 54 21.99 -8.51 0.83
N ASN A 55 20.95 -7.78 1.26
CA ASN A 55 20.40 -7.90 2.61
C ASN A 55 19.37 -9.03 2.75
N VAL A 56 18.96 -9.66 1.65
CA VAL A 56 18.02 -10.78 1.67
C VAL A 56 18.80 -12.06 1.99
N LYS A 57 18.50 -12.69 3.14
CA LYS A 57 19.24 -13.88 3.58
C LYS A 57 18.69 -15.16 2.95
N PRO A 58 19.51 -16.21 2.81
CA PRO A 58 19.03 -17.54 2.45
C PRO A 58 17.92 -18.00 3.42
N GLY A 59 16.80 -18.49 2.87
CA GLY A 59 15.63 -18.91 3.65
C GLY A 59 14.60 -17.81 3.91
N GLU A 60 14.87 -16.56 3.49
CA GLU A 60 13.89 -15.48 3.50
C GLU A 60 13.18 -15.37 2.14
N THR A 61 11.90 -15.01 2.17
CA THR A 61 11.07 -14.80 0.97
C THR A 61 10.63 -13.36 0.87
N THR A 62 10.81 -12.77 -0.31
CA THR A 62 10.28 -11.46 -0.67
C THR A 62 8.85 -11.54 -1.21
N LYS A 63 8.36 -12.75 -1.46
CA LYS A 63 7.00 -12.94 -2.00
C LYS A 63 5.99 -12.58 -0.91
N MET A 64 4.93 -11.88 -1.30
CA MET A 64 3.83 -11.55 -0.38
C MET A 64 3.11 -12.80 0.13
N VAL A 65 3.08 -13.85 -0.69
CA VAL A 65 2.50 -15.14 -0.33
C VAL A 65 3.52 -16.22 -0.64
N THR A 66 3.79 -17.07 0.33
CA THR A 66 4.62 -18.26 0.20
C THR A 66 3.79 -19.47 0.63
N ILE A 67 3.88 -20.55 -0.13
CA ILE A 67 3.27 -21.84 0.24
C ILE A 67 4.24 -22.65 1.11
N GLN A 68 5.52 -22.29 1.13
CA GLN A 68 6.55 -22.96 1.91
C GLN A 68 6.50 -22.48 3.36
N HIS A 69 6.21 -23.40 4.28
CA HIS A 69 6.00 -23.12 5.71
C HIS A 69 7.26 -22.65 6.46
N ASP A 70 8.45 -23.06 6.00
CA ASP A 70 9.72 -22.69 6.65
C ASP A 70 10.30 -21.35 6.16
N ALA A 71 9.69 -20.73 5.15
CA ALA A 71 10.19 -19.50 4.56
C ALA A 71 9.84 -18.29 5.44
N LYS A 72 10.85 -17.58 5.94
CA LYS A 72 10.64 -16.36 6.73
C LYS A 72 10.30 -15.19 5.82
N SER A 73 9.31 -14.37 6.19
CA SER A 73 9.02 -13.14 5.43
C SER A 73 10.16 -12.16 5.58
N TRP A 74 10.72 -11.72 4.45
CA TRP A 74 11.69 -10.63 4.44
C TRP A 74 10.99 -9.29 4.72
N THR A 75 11.65 -8.44 5.50
CA THR A 75 11.22 -7.06 5.73
C THR A 75 12.39 -6.12 5.48
N ARG A 76 12.08 -4.93 4.98
CA ARG A 76 13.09 -3.89 4.79
C ARG A 76 13.52 -3.34 6.15
N SER A 77 14.77 -3.57 6.52
CA SER A 77 15.37 -2.91 7.69
C SER A 77 15.74 -1.47 7.32
N GLY A 78 15.12 -0.49 7.98
CA GLY A 78 15.42 0.93 7.78
C GLY A 78 14.47 1.61 6.78
N LEU A 79 13.38 2.14 7.32
CA LEU A 79 13.02 3.54 7.12
C LEU A 79 13.51 4.33 8.33
#